data_AF-A0A841T4E3-F1
#
_entry.id   AF-A0A841T4E3-F1
#
_cell.length_a   1.000
_cell.length_b   1.000
_cell.length_c   1.000
_cell.angle_alpha   90.00
_cell.angle_beta   90.00
_cell.angle_gamma   90.00
#
_symmetry.space_group_name_H-M   'P 1'
#
loop_
_entity.id
_entity.type
_entity.pdbx_description
1 polymer ?
#
loop_
_entity_poly.entity_id
_entity_poly.type
_entity_poly.pdbx_seq_one_letter_code
_entity_poly.pdbx_strand_id
1 'polypeptide(L)'
;MELLRRRDPMHDRRFNPEHMAKLESPERKAATPPEPMLDKLDLRDPFSLLDLGAGTGYFTLPAAERTSGIVFALDIEPRMLDVIRGKAEAR
;
A
#
# COMPACT_ATOMS: atom_id res chain seq x y z
N MET A 1 13.81 -6.80 38.91
CA MET A 1 14.48 -6.59 37.61
C MET A 1 13.42 -6.70 36.51
N GLU A 2 12.54 -5.71 36.44
CA GLU A 2 11.54 -5.61 35.39
C GLU A 2 12.02 -4.51 34.44
N LEU A 3 12.54 -4.91 33.29
CA LEU A 3 12.93 -3.97 32.24
C LEU A 3 11.65 -3.25 31.81
N LEU A 4 11.52 -1.99 32.22
CA LEU A 4 10.65 -1.01 31.60
C LEU A 4 10.96 -0.99 30.09
N ARG A 5 10.19 -1.76 29.31
CA ARG A 5 10.14 -1.59 27.86
C ARG A 5 9.68 -0.16 27.63
N ARG A 6 10.60 0.70 27.20
CA ARG A 6 10.26 2.05 26.73
C ARG A 6 9.19 1.86 25.65
N ARG A 7 7.98 2.40 25.86
CA ARG A 7 6.95 2.43 24.82
C ARG A 7 7.51 3.30 23.69
N ASP A 8 7.86 2.66 22.58
CA ASP A 8 8.22 3.35 21.35
C ASP A 8 6.94 4.00 20.77
N PRO A 9 6.86 5.34 20.70
CA PRO A 9 5.67 6.04 20.22
C PRO A 9 5.28 5.68 18.78
N MET A 10 6.16 5.07 17.98
CA MET A 10 5.81 4.55 16.65
C MET A 10 4.92 3.30 16.70
N HIS A 11 4.98 2.50 17.76
CA HIS A 11 4.26 1.22 17.82
C HIS A 11 2.75 1.41 18.05
N ASP A 12 2.34 2.47 18.77
CA ASP A 12 0.93 2.73 19.11
C ASP A 12 0.10 3.35 17.95
N ARG A 13 0.70 3.65 16.79
CA ARG A 13 0.03 4.25 15.62
C ARG A 13 0.01 3.39 14.37
N ARG A 14 0.50 2.15 14.44
CA ARG A 14 0.49 1.24 13.30
C ARG A 14 -0.93 0.81 12.95
N PHE A 15 -1.20 0.68 11.66
CA PHE A 15 -2.46 0.12 11.19
C PHE A 15 -2.58 -1.34 11.64
N ASN A 16 -3.70 -1.72 12.25
CA ASN A 16 -3.96 -3.10 12.62
C ASN A 16 -4.30 -3.92 11.36
N PRO A 17 -3.49 -4.92 10.97
CA PRO A 17 -3.71 -5.69 9.74
C PRO A 17 -5.06 -6.42 9.70
N GLU A 18 -5.65 -6.75 10.86
CA GLU A 18 -7.00 -7.35 10.91
C GLU A 18 -8.09 -6.45 10.32
N HIS A 19 -7.83 -5.15 10.19
CA HIS A 19 -8.75 -4.20 9.58
C HIS A 19 -8.48 -3.96 8.09
N MET A 20 -7.63 -4.74 7.43
CA MET A 20 -7.21 -4.53 6.03
C MET A 20 -8.38 -4.38 5.04
N ALA A 21 -9.53 -5.02 5.29
CA ALA A 21 -10.73 -4.85 4.46
C ALA A 21 -11.19 -3.38 4.35
N LYS A 22 -10.89 -2.55 5.36
CA LYS A 22 -11.17 -1.10 5.34
C LYS A 22 -10.32 -0.35 4.32
N LEU A 23 -9.15 -0.88 3.94
CA LEU A 23 -8.27 -0.27 2.94
C LEU A 23 -8.84 -0.38 1.52
N GLU A 24 -9.87 -1.20 1.31
CA GLU A 24 -10.54 -1.40 0.03
C GLU A 24 -12.03 -1.05 0.09
N SER A 25 -12.47 -0.42 1.18
CA SER A 25 -13.89 -0.14 1.40
C SER A 25 -14.44 0.85 0.35
N PRO A 26 -15.75 0.83 0.09
CA PRO A 26 -16.38 1.82 -0.79
C PRO A 26 -16.10 3.27 -0.36
N GLU A 27 -16.04 3.53 0.94
CA GLU A 27 -15.73 4.85 1.49
C GLU A 27 -14.30 5.26 1.15
N ARG A 28 -13.34 4.33 1.23
CA ARG A 28 -11.95 4.55 0.81
C ARG A 28 -11.88 4.85 -0.69
N LYS A 29 -12.62 4.10 -1.52
CA LYS A 29 -12.74 4.34 -2.96
C LYS A 29 -13.33 5.70 -3.31
N ALA A 30 -14.34 6.14 -2.57
CA ALA A 30 -14.92 7.45 -2.76
C ALA A 30 -13.95 8.58 -2.34
N ALA A 31 -13.24 8.40 -1.22
CA ALA A 31 -12.36 9.42 -0.67
C ALA A 31 -11.02 9.54 -1.42
N THR A 32 -10.45 8.41 -1.85
CA THR A 32 -9.13 8.34 -2.48
C THR A 32 -9.14 7.35 -3.66
N PRO A 33 -9.84 7.65 -4.76
CA PRO A 33 -9.91 6.75 -5.91
C PRO A 33 -8.52 6.63 -6.58
N PRO A 34 -7.99 5.44 -6.82
CA PRO A 34 -6.60 5.28 -7.23
C PRO A 34 -6.34 5.78 -8.65
N GLU A 35 -7.21 5.46 -9.60
CA GLU A 35 -7.02 5.80 -11.02
C GLU A 35 -7.00 7.33 -11.24
N PRO A 36 -7.99 8.11 -10.77
CA PRO A 36 -7.98 9.56 -10.92
C PRO A 36 -6.87 10.26 -10.13
N MET A 37 -6.36 9.63 -9.06
CA MET A 37 -5.22 10.16 -8.32
C MET A 37 -3.91 9.92 -9.07
N LEU A 38 -3.74 8.76 -9.68
CA LEU A 38 -2.59 8.44 -10.53
C LEU A 38 -2.57 9.30 -11.81
N ASP A 39 -3.73 9.58 -12.41
CA ASP A 39 -3.84 10.46 -13.58
C ASP A 39 -3.28 11.88 -13.32
N LYS A 40 -3.41 12.38 -12.09
CA LYS A 40 -2.92 13.71 -11.69
C LYS A 40 -1.40 13.80 -11.60
N LEU A 41 -0.70 12.66 -11.54
CA LEU A 41 0.77 12.64 -11.45
C LEU A 41 1.45 12.91 -12.80
N ASP A 42 0.68 12.94 -13.90
CA ASP A 42 1.16 13.19 -15.28
C ASP A 42 2.41 12.35 -15.63
N LEU A 43 2.37 11.07 -15.24
CA LEU A 43 3.47 10.14 -15.45
C LEU A 43 3.41 9.61 -16.88
N ARG A 44 4.56 9.60 -17.55
CA ARG A 44 4.72 9.00 -18.87
C ARG A 44 5.48 7.69 -18.75
N ASP A 45 4.97 6.66 -19.42
CA ASP A 45 5.63 5.37 -19.54
C ASP A 45 6.97 5.50 -20.31
N PRO A 46 8.08 4.91 -19.84
CA PRO A 46 8.25 4.19 -18.58
C PRO A 46 8.49 5.10 -17.38
N PHE A 47 7.87 4.73 -16.27
CA PHE A 47 8.17 5.30 -14.97
C PHE A 47 8.35 4.21 -13.91
N SER A 48 9.16 4.51 -12.90
CA SER A 48 9.27 3.70 -11.69
C SER A 48 8.62 4.43 -10.52
N LEU A 49 7.92 3.70 -9.65
CA LEU A 49 7.15 4.25 -8.54
C LEU A 49 7.44 3.47 -7.25
N LEU A 50 7.56 4.15 -6.13
CA LEU A 50 7.63 3.56 -4.79
C LEU A 50 6.34 3.88 -4.02
N ASP A 51 5.55 2.87 -3.71
CA ASP A 51 4.34 2.97 -2.90
C ASP A 51 4.70 2.68 -1.43
N LEU A 52 4.74 3.74 -0.61
CA LEU A 52 5.12 3.68 0.80
C LEU A 52 3.89 3.39 1.68
N GLY A 53 3.93 2.29 2.43
CA GLY A 53 2.76 1.81 3.17
C GLY A 53 1.71 1.23 2.23
N ALA A 54 2.17 0.37 1.31
CA ALA A 54 1.39 -0.15 0.20
C ALA A 54 0.11 -0.90 0.61
N GLY A 55 0.05 -1.41 1.86
CA GLY A 55 -1.13 -2.07 2.41
C GLY A 55 -1.57 -3.26 1.55
N THR A 56 -2.81 -3.24 1.07
CA THR A 56 -3.33 -4.33 0.21
C THR A 56 -3.04 -4.14 -1.28
N GLY A 57 -2.18 -3.18 -1.63
CA GLY A 57 -1.78 -2.87 -3.02
C GLY A 57 -2.73 -1.90 -3.72
N TYR A 58 -3.46 -1.11 -2.94
CA TYR A 58 -4.57 -0.29 -3.41
C TYR A 58 -4.17 0.74 -4.48
N PHE A 59 -2.98 1.36 -4.35
CA PHE A 59 -2.38 2.20 -5.39
C PHE A 59 -1.31 1.45 -6.19
N THR A 60 -0.58 0.53 -5.56
CA THR A 60 0.45 -0.30 -6.20
C THR A 60 -0.05 -0.98 -7.49
N LEU A 61 -1.17 -1.72 -7.43
CA LEU A 61 -1.60 -2.56 -8.55
C LEU A 61 -2.11 -1.71 -9.74
N PRO A 62 -2.96 -0.69 -9.54
CA PRO A 62 -3.31 0.22 -10.63
C PRO A 62 -2.12 0.98 -11.22
N ALA A 63 -1.10 1.32 -10.41
CA ALA A 63 0.12 1.95 -10.92
C ALA A 63 0.93 1.00 -11.80
N ALA A 64 1.01 -0.28 -11.43
CA ALA A 64 1.73 -1.31 -12.19
C ALA A 64 1.14 -1.54 -13.59
N GLU A 65 -0.18 -1.37 -13.76
CA GLU A 65 -0.83 -1.48 -15.08
C GLU A 65 -0.52 -0.31 -16.03
N ARG A 66 0.03 0.79 -15.51
CA ARG A 66 0.24 2.04 -16.26
C ARG A 66 1.68 2.23 -16.74
N THR A 67 2.58 1.31 -16.43
CA THR A 67 4.00 1.44 -16.73
C THR A 67 4.64 0.10 -17.09
N SER A 68 5.59 0.15 -18.02
CA SER A 68 6.55 -0.91 -18.30
C SER A 68 7.79 -0.84 -17.41
N GLY A 69 7.90 0.19 -16.56
CA GLY A 69 8.90 0.32 -15.50
C GLY A 69 8.59 -0.48 -14.24
N ILE A 70 9.28 -0.16 -13.13
CA ILE A 70 9.19 -0.94 -11.88
C ILE A 70 8.33 -0.21 -10.84
N VAL A 71 7.31 -0.88 -10.34
CA VAL A 71 6.54 -0.44 -9.16
C VAL A 71 6.99 -1.22 -7.93
N PHE A 72 7.55 -0.51 -6.95
CA PHE A 72 7.98 -1.06 -5.67
C PHE A 72 6.88 -0.88 -4.63
N ALA A 73 6.35 -1.98 -4.11
CA ALA A 73 5.44 -1.97 -2.97
C ALA A 73 6.25 -2.12 -1.67
N LEU A 74 6.23 -1.10 -0.81
CA LEU A 74 6.91 -1.15 0.49
C LEU A 74 5.87 -1.10 1.60
N ASP A 75 5.86 -2.13 2.45
CA ASP A 75 5.10 -2.15 3.68
C ASP A 75 5.93 -2.81 4.79
N ILE A 76 5.72 -2.37 6.04
CA ILE A 76 6.38 -2.95 7.21
C ILE A 76 5.70 -4.24 7.66
N GLU A 77 4.43 -4.42 7.33
CA GLU A 77 3.64 -5.59 7.71
C GLU A 77 3.81 -6.72 6.69
N PRO A 78 4.43 -7.86 7.05
CA PRO A 78 4.62 -8.97 6.12
C PRO A 78 3.32 -9.49 5.51
N ARG A 79 2.23 -9.53 6.28
CA ARG A 79 0.92 -9.96 5.78
C ARG A 79 0.40 -9.09 4.63
N MET A 80 0.70 -7.79 4.65
CA MET A 80 0.32 -6.87 3.57
C MET A 80 1.09 -7.20 2.29
N LEU A 81 2.39 -7.49 2.40
CA LEU A 81 3.22 -7.90 1.26
C LEU A 81 2.74 -9.22 0.65
N ASP A 82 2.32 -10.19 1.46
CA ASP A 82 1.75 -11.46 0.98
C ASP A 82 0.45 -11.22 0.20
N VAL A 83 -0.40 -10.31 0.67
CA VAL A 83 -1.65 -9.93 -0.01
C VAL A 83 -1.38 -9.27 -1.35
N ILE A 84 -0.44 -8.32 -1.40
CA ILE A 84 -0.05 -7.67 -2.65
C ILE A 84 0.50 -8.70 -3.63
N ARG A 85 1.40 -9.57 -3.17
CA ARG A 85 2.01 -10.63 -3.99
C ARG A 85 0.94 -11.53 -4.60
N GLY A 86 0.02 -12.06 -3.79
CA GLY A 86 -1.05 -12.93 -4.29
C GLY A 86 -1.96 -12.23 -5.30
N LYS A 87 -2.25 -10.93 -5.12
CA LYS A 87 -3.03 -10.16 -6.09
C LYS A 87 -2.26 -9.85 -7.37
N ALA A 88 -0.96 -9.60 -7.28
CA ALA A 88 -0.10 -9.34 -8.43
C ALA A 88 0.07 -10.61 -9.28
N GLU A 89 0.23 -11.77 -8.65
CA GLU A 89 0.35 -13.08 -9.35
C GLU A 89 -0.95 -13.55 -10.00
N ALA A 90 -2.10 -13.05 -9.51
CA ALA A 90 -3.42 -13.40 -10.05
C ALA A 90 -3.89 -12.52 -11.22
N ARG A 91 -3.08 -11.54 -11.65
CA ARG A 91 -3.33 -10.66 -12.81
C ARG A 91 -2.53 -11.14 -14.01
#